data_AF-A0A519LY27-F1
#
_entry.id   AF-A0A519LY27-F1
#
_cell.length_a   1.000
_cell.length_b   1.000
_cell.length_c   1.000
_cell.angle_alpha   90.00
_cell.angle_beta   90.00
_cell.angle_gamma   90.00
#
_symmetry.space_group_name_H-M   'P 1'
#
loop_
_entity.id
_entity.type
_entity.pdbx_description
1 polymer ?
#
loop_
_entity_poly.entity_id
_entity_poly.type
_entity_poly.pdbx_seq_one_letter_code
_entity_poly.pdbx_strand_id
1 'polypeptide(L)'
;MEDKIIMNKIFNLKVDAIGIAIFRIFYSLILFCELLQLYKFRNIIYDKQPFIETGEIDVSFLFYFWLPVVLLITVGLFTRFATILNYIFSVIIFSSAAKFEYHVFYVYVGINFLMMFMPVSRVLSLDNLLQKIKYSNIHKTYAVNKKVLQINYWMPVFIGIGLVYIDSVFHKLSSNLWANGLGVWLPSSLPMITWNDTSFLLNQEYIVKFLGYFILLFEGCFIFLFWFKKTRIPFFTIGVFFHLGILIAYPIPYFALTYIGIYLLLIPVSFWKNIAKKIKLKK
;
A
#
# COMPACT_ATOMS: atom_id res chain seq x y z
N MET A 1 15.85 17.09 -24.73
CA MET A 1 14.97 16.42 -25.72
C MET A 1 14.60 15.00 -25.26
N GLU A 2 15.53 14.26 -24.63
CA GLU A 2 15.27 12.96 -23.98
C GLU A 2 14.20 13.00 -22.88
N ASP A 3 14.17 14.02 -22.02
CA ASP A 3 13.21 14.07 -20.91
C ASP A 3 11.74 14.23 -21.36
N LYS A 4 11.50 14.99 -22.44
CA LYS A 4 10.18 15.07 -23.08
C LYS A 4 9.74 13.72 -23.64
N ILE A 5 10.68 12.91 -24.16
CA ILE A 5 10.40 11.56 -24.66
C ILE A 5 10.06 10.62 -23.49
N ILE A 6 10.76 10.73 -22.35
CA ILE A 6 10.51 9.91 -21.15
C ILE A 6 9.11 10.18 -20.57
N MET A 7 8.77 11.45 -20.33
CA MET A 7 7.46 11.83 -19.80
C MET A 7 6.33 11.40 -20.75
N ASN A 8 6.45 11.70 -22.04
CA ASN A 8 5.41 11.37 -23.02
C ASN A 8 5.21 9.84 -23.17
N LYS A 9 6.28 9.05 -22.93
CA LYS A 9 6.21 7.59 -22.90
C LYS A 9 5.51 7.08 -21.65
N ILE A 10 5.72 7.67 -20.47
CA ILE A 10 5.08 7.21 -19.22
C ILE A 10 3.55 7.37 -19.28
N PHE A 11 3.06 8.50 -19.80
CA PHE A 11 1.63 8.80 -19.85
C PHE A 11 0.88 8.08 -20.99
N ASN A 12 1.59 7.63 -22.03
CA ASN A 12 0.95 6.98 -23.19
C ASN A 12 1.24 5.47 -23.31
N LEU A 13 2.26 4.95 -22.61
CA LEU A 13 2.60 3.54 -22.70
C LEU A 13 1.53 2.68 -22.03
N LYS A 14 1.04 1.69 -22.77
CA LYS A 14 0.09 0.70 -22.27
C LYS A 14 0.78 -0.62 -21.93
N VAL A 15 0.61 -1.06 -20.69
CA VAL A 15 1.16 -2.32 -20.15
C VAL A 15 0.03 -3.27 -19.77
N ASP A 16 0.34 -4.53 -19.47
CA ASP A 16 -0.66 -5.51 -19.02
C ASP A 16 -1.18 -5.15 -17.61
N ALA A 17 -2.46 -5.39 -17.32
CA ALA A 17 -3.11 -5.03 -16.07
C ALA A 17 -2.87 -6.01 -14.92
N ILE A 18 -2.18 -7.14 -15.17
CA ILE A 18 -2.02 -8.23 -14.19
C ILE A 18 -1.43 -7.77 -12.84
N GLY A 19 -0.44 -6.88 -12.85
CA GLY A 19 0.17 -6.40 -11.61
C GLY A 19 -0.74 -5.46 -10.83
N ILE A 20 -1.55 -4.63 -11.52
CA ILE A 20 -2.60 -3.81 -10.85
C ILE A 20 -3.65 -4.70 -10.19
N ALA A 21 -4.04 -5.81 -10.83
CA ALA A 21 -5.01 -6.72 -10.25
C ALA A 21 -4.46 -7.44 -9.01
N ILE A 22 -3.19 -7.84 -9.04
CA ILE A 22 -2.50 -8.44 -7.88
C ILE A 22 -2.41 -7.41 -6.74
N PHE A 23 -1.99 -6.18 -7.07
CA PHE A 23 -1.99 -5.07 -6.12
C PHE A 23 -3.38 -4.86 -5.50
N ARG A 24 -4.44 -4.77 -6.31
CA ARG A 24 -5.82 -4.60 -5.84
C ARG A 24 -6.17 -5.65 -4.80
N ILE A 25 -5.97 -6.94 -5.12
CA ILE A 25 -6.31 -8.07 -4.24
C ILE A 25 -5.49 -8.00 -2.95
N PHE A 26 -4.18 -7.83 -3.06
CA PHE A 26 -3.29 -7.84 -1.90
C PHE A 26 -3.54 -6.64 -0.97
N TYR A 27 -3.63 -5.44 -1.54
CA TYR A 27 -3.93 -4.21 -0.82
C TYR A 27 -5.29 -4.26 -0.13
N SER A 28 -6.34 -4.72 -0.81
CA SER A 28 -7.68 -4.77 -0.21
C SER A 28 -7.78 -5.84 0.88
N LEU A 29 -7.04 -6.94 0.78
CA LEU A 29 -6.95 -7.92 1.87
C LEU A 29 -6.25 -7.33 3.10
N ILE A 30 -5.16 -6.59 2.92
CA ILE A 30 -4.48 -5.90 4.03
C ILE A 30 -5.42 -4.88 4.66
N LEU A 31 -6.06 -4.03 3.85
CA LEU A 31 -7.03 -3.07 4.34
C LEU A 31 -8.16 -3.77 5.10
N PHE A 32 -8.70 -4.86 4.59
CA PHE A 32 -9.74 -5.63 5.29
C PHE A 32 -9.28 -6.09 6.68
N CYS A 33 -8.07 -6.64 6.78
CA CYS A 33 -7.49 -7.07 8.06
C CYS A 33 -7.21 -5.88 9.00
N GLU A 34 -6.74 -4.75 8.48
CA GLU A 34 -6.59 -3.51 9.23
C GLU A 34 -7.95 -3.03 9.79
N LEU A 35 -9.01 -3.04 8.97
CA LEU A 35 -10.35 -2.65 9.43
C LEU A 35 -10.87 -3.57 10.53
N LEU A 36 -10.59 -4.87 10.47
CA LEU A 36 -10.92 -5.79 11.56
C LEU A 36 -10.16 -5.45 12.85
N GLN A 37 -8.88 -5.08 12.75
CA GLN A 37 -8.09 -4.63 13.90
C GLN A 37 -8.65 -3.32 14.48
N LEU A 38 -8.93 -2.32 13.64
CA LEU A 38 -9.51 -1.05 14.08
C LEU A 38 -10.89 -1.24 14.71
N TYR A 39 -11.72 -2.12 14.14
CA TYR A 39 -13.02 -2.48 14.72
C TYR A 39 -12.87 -3.13 16.10
N LYS A 40 -11.89 -4.03 16.27
CA LYS A 40 -11.59 -4.67 17.56
C LYS A 40 -11.23 -3.65 18.63
N PHE A 41 -10.42 -2.64 18.29
CA PHE A 41 -9.95 -1.61 19.21
C PHE A 41 -10.75 -0.30 19.13
N ARG A 42 -11.92 -0.30 18.50
CA ARG A 42 -12.65 0.92 18.16
C ARG A 42 -12.96 1.80 19.37
N ASN A 43 -13.30 1.19 20.51
CA ASN A 43 -13.62 1.92 21.73
C ASN A 43 -12.40 2.66 22.29
N ILE A 44 -11.18 2.19 22.02
CA ILE A 44 -9.95 2.88 22.47
C ILE A 44 -9.60 4.01 21.50
N ILE A 45 -9.85 3.79 20.20
CA ILE A 45 -9.40 4.67 19.12
C ILE A 45 -10.37 5.84 18.87
N TYR A 46 -11.68 5.58 18.93
CA TYR A 46 -12.72 6.50 18.44
C TYR A 46 -13.65 7.06 19.54
N ASP A 47 -13.74 6.43 20.70
CA ASP A 47 -14.57 6.95 21.79
C ASP A 47 -13.95 8.24 22.35
N LYS A 48 -14.80 9.17 22.78
CA LYS A 48 -14.35 10.34 23.54
C LYS A 48 -13.74 9.89 24.86
N GLN A 49 -14.40 8.95 25.54
CA GLN A 49 -13.87 8.26 26.70
C GLN A 49 -14.02 6.76 26.49
N PRO A 50 -12.91 6.00 26.42
CA PRO A 50 -12.95 4.59 26.07
C PRO A 50 -13.98 3.80 26.88
N PHE A 51 -14.88 3.10 26.18
CA PHE A 51 -15.94 2.26 26.75
C PHE A 51 -17.04 2.99 27.54
N ILE A 52 -17.01 4.33 27.63
CA ILE A 52 -17.93 5.12 28.46
C ILE A 52 -18.74 6.10 27.60
N GLU A 53 -18.07 6.90 26.79
CA GLU A 53 -18.70 7.92 25.94
C GLU A 53 -18.27 7.73 24.50
N THR A 54 -19.22 7.38 23.64
CA THR A 54 -18.96 7.18 22.20
C THR A 54 -18.50 8.47 21.54
N GLY A 55 -17.73 8.32 20.45
CA GLY A 55 -17.36 9.42 19.58
C GLY A 55 -18.54 10.18 18.99
N GLU A 56 -18.25 11.25 18.24
CA GLU A 56 -19.27 12.01 17.50
C GLU A 56 -20.05 11.16 16.50
N ILE A 57 -19.45 10.06 16.05
CA ILE A 57 -20.00 9.11 15.09
C ILE A 57 -19.90 7.71 15.68
N ASP A 58 -20.98 6.93 15.60
CA ASP A 58 -20.91 5.49 15.88
C ASP A 58 -20.19 4.77 14.73
N VAL A 59 -18.88 4.61 14.90
CA VAL A 59 -18.01 3.94 13.94
C VAL A 59 -18.34 2.46 13.78
N SER A 60 -18.97 1.82 14.78
CA SER A 60 -19.29 0.38 14.76
C SER A 60 -20.21 0.06 13.59
N PHE A 61 -21.26 0.86 13.44
CA PHE A 61 -22.21 0.74 12.34
C PHE A 61 -21.51 0.91 10.98
N LEU A 62 -20.64 1.91 10.84
CA LEU A 62 -19.92 2.17 9.61
C LEU A 62 -18.99 1.02 9.20
N PHE A 63 -18.31 0.36 10.14
CA PHE A 63 -17.47 -0.81 9.84
C PHE A 63 -18.27 -1.97 9.23
N TYR A 64 -19.52 -2.19 9.66
CA TYR A 64 -20.37 -3.25 9.08
C TYR A 64 -20.69 -3.04 7.61
N PHE A 65 -20.76 -1.79 7.13
CA PHE A 65 -20.93 -1.49 5.71
C PHE A 65 -19.60 -1.45 4.96
N TRP A 66 -18.54 -0.99 5.61
CA TRP A 66 -17.25 -0.82 4.96
C TRP A 66 -16.56 -2.16 4.69
N LEU A 67 -16.61 -3.12 5.62
CA LEU A 67 -16.00 -4.44 5.44
C LEU A 67 -16.50 -5.16 4.17
N PRO A 68 -17.81 -5.27 3.90
CA PRO A 68 -18.34 -5.78 2.63
C PRO A 68 -17.84 -5.02 1.40
N VAL A 69 -17.73 -3.69 1.47
CA VAL A 69 -17.22 -2.88 0.36
C VAL A 69 -15.77 -3.26 0.02
N VAL A 70 -14.92 -3.46 1.02
CA VAL A 70 -13.53 -3.90 0.80
C VAL A 70 -13.46 -5.34 0.24
N LEU A 71 -14.38 -6.22 0.66
CA LEU A 71 -14.49 -7.57 0.07
C LEU A 71 -14.89 -7.50 -1.41
N LEU A 72 -15.84 -6.64 -1.78
CA LEU A 72 -16.23 -6.39 -3.17
C LEU A 72 -15.04 -5.91 -4.01
N ILE A 73 -14.19 -5.02 -3.48
CA ILE A 73 -12.95 -4.59 -4.15
C ILE A 73 -11.98 -5.76 -4.32
N THR A 74 -11.82 -6.60 -3.29
CA THR A 74 -10.93 -7.76 -3.32
C THR A 74 -11.26 -8.68 -4.49
N VAL A 75 -12.53 -9.11 -4.58
CA VAL A 75 -13.00 -9.97 -5.67
C VAL A 75 -13.16 -9.22 -7.00
N GLY A 76 -13.19 -7.88 -6.97
CA GLY A 76 -13.39 -7.02 -8.13
C GLY A 76 -14.82 -7.10 -8.68
N LEU A 77 -15.81 -6.94 -7.79
CA LEU A 77 -17.23 -6.88 -8.11
C LEU A 77 -17.77 -5.46 -7.85
N PHE A 78 -18.54 -4.91 -8.79
CA PHE A 78 -19.02 -3.53 -8.77
C PHE A 78 -17.90 -2.51 -8.47
N THR A 79 -16.72 -2.74 -9.04
CA THR A 79 -15.46 -2.18 -8.52
C THR A 79 -15.43 -0.65 -8.53
N ARG A 80 -16.05 0.00 -9.53
CA ARG A 80 -16.10 1.47 -9.59
C ARG A 80 -16.94 2.05 -8.46
N PHE A 81 -18.07 1.44 -8.15
CA PHE A 81 -18.92 1.87 -7.03
C PHE A 81 -18.25 1.56 -5.69
N ALA A 82 -17.71 0.35 -5.54
CA ALA A 82 -17.06 -0.08 -4.32
C ALA A 82 -15.83 0.78 -3.97
N THR A 83 -15.00 1.16 -4.95
CA THR A 83 -13.84 2.04 -4.72
C THR A 83 -14.23 3.46 -4.28
N ILE A 84 -15.33 4.00 -4.79
CA ILE A 84 -15.86 5.30 -4.34
C ILE A 84 -16.35 5.21 -2.90
N LEU A 85 -17.17 4.21 -2.57
CA LEU A 85 -17.62 3.98 -1.20
C LEU A 85 -16.45 3.77 -0.24
N ASN A 86 -15.45 2.98 -0.64
CA ASN A 86 -14.26 2.73 0.14
C ASN A 86 -13.50 4.02 0.46
N TYR A 87 -13.35 4.92 -0.51
CA TYR A 87 -12.73 6.23 -0.26
C TYR A 87 -13.55 7.07 0.73
N ILE A 88 -14.87 7.14 0.56
CA ILE A 88 -15.77 7.90 1.46
C ILE A 88 -15.64 7.37 2.90
N PHE A 89 -15.75 6.06 3.11
CA PHE A 89 -15.58 5.47 4.43
C PHE A 89 -14.17 5.68 5.00
N SER A 90 -13.13 5.63 4.16
CA SER A 90 -11.76 5.91 4.58
C SER A 90 -11.62 7.29 5.16
N VAL A 91 -12.13 8.32 4.46
CA VAL A 91 -12.06 9.69 4.94
C VAL A 91 -12.79 9.81 6.28
N ILE A 92 -14.03 9.34 6.38
CA ILE A 92 -14.85 9.46 7.59
C ILE A 92 -14.22 8.74 8.79
N ILE A 93 -13.84 7.47 8.62
CA ILE A 93 -13.34 6.67 9.73
C ILE A 93 -11.95 7.15 10.15
N PHE A 94 -11.01 7.32 9.22
CA PHE A 94 -9.66 7.71 9.59
C PHE A 94 -9.59 9.14 10.14
N SER A 95 -10.44 10.07 9.66
CA SER A 95 -10.50 11.41 10.26
C SER A 95 -11.12 11.41 11.65
N SER A 96 -11.94 10.41 12.00
CA SER A 96 -12.57 10.28 13.31
C SER A 96 -11.60 9.80 14.39
N ALA A 97 -10.42 9.27 14.03
CA ALA A 97 -9.40 8.78 14.97
C ALA A 97 -8.58 9.93 15.60
N ALA A 98 -9.23 10.96 16.15
CA ALA A 98 -8.58 12.21 16.56
C ALA A 98 -7.50 12.06 17.65
N LYS A 99 -7.60 11.02 18.50
CA LYS A 99 -6.64 10.75 19.59
C LYS A 99 -5.58 9.70 19.24
N PHE A 100 -5.71 9.07 18.07
CA PHE A 100 -4.85 7.98 17.64
C PHE A 100 -4.23 8.34 16.29
N GLU A 101 -3.02 8.89 16.35
CA GLU A 101 -2.26 9.21 15.15
C GLU A 101 -1.58 7.95 14.61
N TYR A 102 -1.97 7.56 13.40
CA TYR A 102 -1.35 6.43 12.71
C TYR A 102 -1.08 6.78 11.25
N HIS A 103 0.20 7.02 10.94
CA HIS A 103 0.61 7.59 9.66
C HIS A 103 0.19 6.78 8.42
N VAL A 104 -0.09 5.47 8.53
CA VAL A 104 -0.60 4.69 7.39
C VAL A 104 -2.00 5.14 6.93
N PHE A 105 -2.77 5.81 7.79
CA PHE A 105 -4.09 6.33 7.41
C PHE A 105 -4.01 7.28 6.22
N TYR A 106 -3.01 8.17 6.18
CA TYR A 106 -2.79 9.07 5.04
C TYR A 106 -2.52 8.29 3.75
N VAL A 107 -1.75 7.20 3.85
CA VAL A 107 -1.47 6.30 2.72
C VAL A 107 -2.75 5.64 2.24
N TYR A 108 -3.55 5.06 3.14
CA TYR A 108 -4.81 4.44 2.77
C TYR A 108 -5.76 5.42 2.09
N VAL A 109 -5.93 6.63 2.62
CA VAL A 109 -6.76 7.67 2.00
C VAL A 109 -6.24 8.01 0.60
N GLY A 110 -4.94 8.24 0.44
CA GLY A 110 -4.33 8.57 -0.85
C GLY A 110 -4.46 7.45 -1.89
N ILE A 111 -4.21 6.20 -1.49
CA ILE A 111 -4.38 5.05 -2.38
C ILE A 111 -5.85 4.80 -2.72
N ASN A 112 -6.76 4.90 -1.74
CA ASN A 112 -8.19 4.71 -1.97
C ASN A 112 -8.76 5.78 -2.90
N PHE A 113 -8.26 7.01 -2.81
CA PHE A 113 -8.58 8.07 -3.76
C PHE A 113 -8.17 7.68 -5.19
N LEU A 114 -6.93 7.23 -5.39
CA LEU A 114 -6.44 6.82 -6.70
C LEU A 114 -7.21 5.62 -7.26
N MET A 115 -7.56 4.65 -6.41
CA MET A 115 -8.29 3.44 -6.81
C MET A 115 -9.65 3.76 -7.43
N MET A 116 -10.28 4.89 -7.10
CA MET A 116 -11.51 5.34 -7.78
C MET A 116 -11.29 5.49 -9.29
N PHE A 117 -10.12 5.99 -9.71
CA PHE A 117 -9.81 6.31 -11.11
C PHE A 117 -9.03 5.21 -11.82
N MET A 118 -8.32 4.37 -11.08
CA MET A 118 -7.49 3.31 -11.65
C MET A 118 -8.32 2.17 -12.26
N PRO A 119 -7.86 1.58 -13.38
CA PRO A 119 -8.53 0.44 -14.03
C PRO A 119 -8.24 -0.90 -13.32
N VAL A 120 -8.55 -0.99 -12.01
CA VAL A 120 -8.21 -2.12 -11.13
C VAL A 120 -8.99 -3.41 -11.41
N SER A 121 -10.10 -3.33 -12.14
CA SER A 121 -10.98 -4.46 -12.46
C SER A 121 -10.75 -5.06 -13.86
N ARG A 122 -9.70 -4.68 -14.59
CA ARG A 122 -9.48 -5.15 -15.98
C ARG A 122 -9.19 -6.65 -16.10
N VAL A 123 -8.53 -7.23 -15.10
CA VAL A 123 -8.19 -8.66 -15.05
C VAL A 123 -8.34 -9.19 -13.62
N LEU A 124 -8.48 -10.52 -13.49
CA LEU A 124 -8.70 -11.22 -12.23
C LEU A 124 -9.80 -10.56 -11.37
N SER A 125 -10.95 -10.27 -11.96
CA SER A 125 -12.09 -9.61 -11.32
C SER A 125 -13.40 -10.30 -11.71
N LEU A 126 -14.38 -10.29 -10.80
CA LEU A 126 -15.73 -10.77 -11.11
C LEU A 126 -16.43 -9.89 -12.14
N ASP A 127 -16.21 -8.58 -12.14
CA ASP A 127 -16.74 -7.67 -13.17
C ASP A 127 -16.35 -8.11 -14.59
N ASN A 128 -15.08 -8.48 -14.78
CA ASN A 128 -14.58 -8.99 -16.05
C ASN A 128 -15.16 -10.37 -16.39
N LEU A 129 -15.34 -11.23 -15.39
CA LEU A 129 -15.97 -12.54 -15.59
C LEU A 129 -17.44 -12.38 -16.02
N LEU A 130 -18.20 -11.53 -15.33
CA LEU A 130 -19.60 -11.24 -15.66
C LEU A 130 -19.73 -10.66 -17.07
N GLN A 131 -18.84 -9.76 -17.49
CA GLN A 131 -18.82 -9.26 -18.86
C GLN A 131 -18.54 -10.38 -19.88
N LYS A 132 -17.60 -11.28 -19.57
CA LYS A 132 -17.33 -12.42 -20.46
C LYS A 132 -18.53 -13.35 -20.58
N ILE A 133 -19.20 -13.66 -19.47
CA ILE A 133 -20.39 -14.51 -19.47
C ILE A 133 -21.51 -13.84 -20.27
N LYS A 134 -21.74 -12.54 -20.07
CA LYS A 134 -22.81 -11.78 -20.74
C LYS A 134 -22.60 -11.61 -22.24
N TYR A 135 -21.36 -11.39 -22.68
CA TYR A 135 -21.06 -11.00 -24.07
C TYR A 135 -20.35 -12.08 -24.91
N SER A 136 -20.04 -13.24 -24.34
CA SER A 136 -19.56 -14.38 -25.12
C SER A 136 -20.74 -15.22 -25.61
N ASN A 137 -20.64 -15.73 -26.83
CA ASN A 137 -21.58 -16.71 -27.38
C ASN A 137 -20.81 -17.91 -27.94
N ILE A 138 -21.53 -18.92 -28.44
CA ILE A 138 -20.95 -20.17 -28.97
C ILE A 138 -19.91 -19.90 -30.07
N HIS A 139 -20.10 -18.85 -30.87
CA HIS A 139 -19.26 -18.54 -32.02
C HIS A 139 -18.15 -17.52 -31.75
N LYS A 140 -18.25 -16.75 -30.66
CA LYS A 140 -17.35 -15.63 -30.36
C LYS A 140 -17.14 -15.46 -28.87
N THR A 141 -15.89 -15.59 -28.45
CA THR A 141 -15.49 -15.28 -27.08
C THR A 141 -15.25 -13.78 -26.90
N TYR A 142 -15.79 -13.20 -25.83
CA TYR A 142 -15.56 -11.80 -25.50
C TYR A 142 -14.12 -11.58 -25.01
N ALA A 143 -13.33 -10.87 -25.80
CA ALA A 143 -11.93 -10.58 -25.51
C ALA A 143 -11.76 -9.22 -24.82
N VAL A 144 -11.54 -9.23 -23.50
CA VAL A 144 -11.31 -8.00 -22.73
C VAL A 144 -9.92 -7.44 -23.00
N ASN A 145 -9.86 -6.12 -23.26
CA ASN A 145 -8.61 -5.41 -23.35
C ASN A 145 -7.89 -5.40 -21.98
N LYS A 146 -6.78 -6.15 -21.91
CA LYS A 146 -5.95 -6.30 -20.70
C LYS A 146 -4.96 -5.17 -20.51
N LYS A 147 -4.94 -4.18 -21.39
CA LYS A 147 -3.95 -3.11 -21.40
C LYS A 147 -4.43 -1.89 -20.62
N VAL A 148 -3.54 -1.33 -19.81
CA VAL A 148 -3.76 -0.16 -18.96
C VAL A 148 -2.58 0.80 -19.10
N LEU A 149 -2.82 2.08 -18.85
CA LEU A 149 -1.73 3.07 -18.85
C LEU A 149 -0.74 2.75 -17.74
N GLN A 150 0.54 2.88 -18.05
CA GLN A 150 1.64 2.57 -17.14
C GLN A 150 1.62 3.47 -15.89
N ILE A 151 1.14 4.71 -16.03
CA ILE A 151 1.00 5.65 -14.91
C ILE A 151 0.16 5.09 -13.74
N ASN A 152 -0.78 4.17 -14.01
CA ASN A 152 -1.57 3.52 -12.96
C ASN A 152 -0.74 2.59 -12.05
N TYR A 153 0.46 2.16 -12.48
CA TYR A 153 1.41 1.47 -11.61
C TYR A 153 2.23 2.45 -10.78
N TRP A 154 2.58 3.60 -11.34
CA TRP A 154 3.52 4.54 -10.72
C TRP A 154 2.86 5.54 -9.78
N MET A 155 1.62 5.96 -10.05
CA MET A 155 0.93 6.92 -9.18
C MET A 155 0.73 6.42 -7.75
N PRO A 156 0.31 5.16 -7.51
CA PRO A 156 0.24 4.63 -6.14
C PRO A 156 1.60 4.62 -5.44
N VAL A 157 2.68 4.27 -6.16
CA VAL A 157 4.04 4.28 -5.61
C VAL A 157 4.50 5.70 -5.31
N PHE A 158 4.22 6.64 -6.21
CA PHE A 158 4.57 8.05 -6.04
C PHE A 158 3.88 8.65 -4.82
N ILE A 159 2.55 8.50 -4.72
CA ILE A 159 1.75 9.09 -3.65
C ILE A 159 1.93 8.34 -2.34
N GLY A 160 1.84 7.00 -2.36
CA GLY A 160 1.87 6.18 -1.16
C GLY A 160 3.26 5.90 -0.60
N ILE A 161 4.33 6.11 -1.37
CA ILE A 161 5.72 5.92 -0.92
C ILE A 161 6.53 7.19 -1.13
N GLY A 162 6.61 7.70 -2.37
CA GLY A 162 7.48 8.83 -2.70
C GLY A 162 7.20 10.09 -1.88
N LEU A 163 5.96 10.56 -1.85
CA LEU A 163 5.57 11.75 -1.08
C LEU A 163 5.69 11.54 0.43
N VAL A 164 5.36 10.35 0.92
CA VAL A 164 5.42 10.04 2.35
C VAL A 164 6.86 9.95 2.83
N TYR A 165 7.76 9.39 2.02
CA TYR A 165 9.17 9.29 2.35
C TYR A 165 9.87 10.63 2.35
N ILE A 166 9.61 11.50 1.38
CA ILE A 166 10.25 12.80 1.37
C ILE A 166 9.78 13.67 2.54
N ASP A 167 8.49 13.61 2.89
CA ASP A 167 7.94 14.25 4.09
C ASP A 167 8.60 13.68 5.37
N SER A 168 8.68 12.35 5.47
CA SER A 168 9.35 11.67 6.58
C SER A 168 10.81 12.07 6.72
N VAL A 169 11.55 12.24 5.62
CA VAL A 169 12.96 12.66 5.64
C VAL A 169 13.10 14.04 6.28
N PHE A 170 12.25 15.01 5.94
CA PHE A 170 12.31 16.34 6.56
C PHE A 170 12.03 16.28 8.06
N HIS A 171 11.04 15.50 8.48
CA HIS A 171 10.74 15.27 9.90
C HIS A 171 11.85 14.52 10.65
N LYS A 172 12.54 13.59 10.00
CA LYS A 172 13.66 12.86 10.60
C LYS A 172 14.89 13.75 10.71
N LEU A 173 15.21 14.54 9.68
CA LEU A 173 16.38 15.43 9.72
C LEU A 173 16.29 16.53 10.78
N SER A 174 15.07 16.92 11.19
CA SER A 174 14.88 17.86 12.30
C SER A 174 15.04 17.22 13.69
N SER A 175 15.10 15.89 13.77
CA SER A 175 15.30 15.15 15.02
C SER A 175 16.78 14.87 15.28
N ASN A 176 17.28 15.29 16.45
CA ASN A 176 18.65 14.99 16.89
C ASN A 176 18.97 13.49 16.86
N LEU A 177 17.99 12.61 17.12
CA LEU A 177 18.21 11.17 17.11
C LEU A 177 18.50 10.64 15.71
N TRP A 178 17.69 11.03 14.74
CA TRP A 178 17.86 10.64 13.34
C TRP A 178 19.10 11.28 12.72
N ALA A 179 19.38 12.55 13.06
CA ALA A 179 20.59 13.26 12.62
C ALA A 179 21.88 12.56 13.10
N ASN A 180 21.84 11.86 14.23
CA ASN A 180 22.96 11.08 14.76
C ASN A 180 22.92 9.58 14.38
N GLY A 181 21.99 9.17 13.51
CA GLY A 181 21.86 7.78 13.04
C GLY A 181 21.16 6.83 14.03
N LEU A 182 20.61 7.34 15.14
CA LEU A 182 19.97 6.56 16.21
C LEU A 182 18.45 6.40 16.04
N GLY A 183 17.92 6.80 14.88
CA GLY A 183 16.47 6.79 14.60
C GLY A 183 15.82 5.40 14.67
N VAL A 184 16.56 4.33 14.31
CA VAL A 184 16.10 2.94 14.43
C VAL A 184 16.25 2.43 15.86
N TRP A 185 17.27 2.91 16.57
CA TRP A 185 17.60 2.43 17.90
C TRP A 185 16.52 2.75 18.92
N LEU A 186 16.08 4.02 18.97
CA LEU A 186 15.12 4.46 19.98
C LEU A 186 13.83 3.63 19.98
N PRO A 187 13.10 3.48 18.86
CA PRO A 187 11.87 2.70 18.90
C PRO A 187 12.14 1.22 19.20
N SER A 188 13.29 0.69 18.77
CA SER A 188 13.66 -0.70 19.03
C SER A 188 14.11 -0.96 20.48
N SER A 189 14.58 0.06 21.20
CA SER A 189 15.05 -0.07 22.58
C SER A 189 13.93 -0.02 23.62
N LEU A 190 12.70 0.24 23.19
CA LEU A 190 11.54 0.43 24.06
C LEU A 190 10.67 -0.84 24.06
N PRO A 191 10.69 -1.65 25.14
CA PRO A 191 10.06 -2.96 25.15
C PRO A 191 8.55 -2.93 24.87
N MET A 192 7.86 -1.84 25.26
CA MET A 192 6.42 -1.70 25.09
C MET A 192 5.97 -1.45 23.63
N ILE A 193 6.90 -1.20 22.71
CA ILE A 193 6.61 -0.98 21.28
C ILE A 193 7.28 -2.00 20.36
N THR A 194 7.86 -3.08 20.90
CA THR A 194 8.52 -4.13 20.13
C THR A 194 7.93 -5.51 20.42
N TRP A 195 7.93 -6.41 19.43
CA TRP A 195 7.55 -7.82 19.63
C TRP A 195 8.66 -8.66 20.25
N ASN A 196 9.90 -8.36 19.86
CA ASN A 196 11.06 -9.23 20.06
C ASN A 196 12.19 -8.43 20.68
N ASP A 197 12.99 -9.11 21.51
CA ASP A 197 14.25 -8.56 21.98
C ASP A 197 15.26 -8.50 20.81
N THR A 198 15.66 -7.29 20.45
CA THR A 198 16.65 -7.02 19.39
C THR A 198 17.96 -6.48 19.95
N SER A 199 18.22 -6.65 21.25
CA SER A 199 19.43 -6.15 21.94
C SER A 199 20.73 -6.56 21.24
N PHE A 200 20.80 -7.75 20.64
CA PHE A 200 21.98 -8.20 19.88
C PHE A 200 22.34 -7.25 18.72
N LEU A 201 21.34 -6.65 18.08
CA LEU A 201 21.50 -5.68 16.99
C LEU A 201 21.72 -4.28 17.57
N LEU A 202 20.94 -3.91 18.59
CA LEU A 202 20.97 -2.57 19.19
C LEU A 202 22.27 -2.26 19.91
N ASN A 203 22.98 -3.28 20.38
CA ASN A 203 24.30 -3.16 21.00
C ASN A 203 25.45 -3.04 19.97
N GLN A 204 25.14 -2.99 18.67
CA GLN A 204 26.13 -2.81 17.59
C GLN A 204 26.01 -1.39 17.02
N GLU A 205 26.70 -0.43 17.64
CA GLU A 205 26.59 1.00 17.31
C GLU A 205 26.76 1.30 15.82
N TYR A 206 27.80 0.76 15.19
CA TYR A 206 28.08 1.00 13.77
C TYR A 206 26.96 0.49 12.86
N ILE A 207 26.36 -0.66 13.18
CA ILE A 207 25.28 -1.25 12.40
C ILE A 207 24.02 -0.39 12.55
N VAL A 208 23.70 0.03 13.76
CA VAL A 208 22.55 0.89 14.07
C VAL A 208 22.66 2.23 13.33
N LYS A 209 23.81 2.89 13.43
CA LYS A 209 24.05 4.17 12.73
C LYS A 209 23.99 4.00 11.21
N PHE A 210 24.60 2.93 10.69
CA PHE A 210 24.50 2.60 9.26
C PHE A 210 23.03 2.45 8.83
N LEU A 211 22.22 1.68 9.56
CA LEU A 211 20.80 1.50 9.24
C LEU A 211 20.03 2.83 9.28
N GLY A 212 20.27 3.68 10.29
CA GLY A 212 19.64 5.00 10.40
C GLY A 212 19.93 5.89 9.19
N TYR A 213 21.20 6.07 8.84
CA TYR A 213 21.59 6.87 7.67
C TYR A 213 21.19 6.23 6.35
N PHE A 214 21.22 4.91 6.27
CA PHE A 214 20.82 4.18 5.06
C PHE A 214 19.33 4.35 4.78
N ILE A 215 18.48 4.34 5.81
CA ILE A 215 17.04 4.65 5.67
C ILE A 215 16.84 6.08 5.17
N LEU A 216 17.53 7.07 5.75
CA LEU A 216 17.45 8.48 5.30
C LEU A 216 17.84 8.64 3.83
N LEU A 217 18.97 8.03 3.43
CA LEU A 217 19.44 8.07 2.05
C LEU A 217 18.45 7.37 1.10
N PHE A 218 17.95 6.19 1.51
CA PHE A 218 16.99 5.41 0.74
C PHE A 218 15.69 6.19 0.50
N GLU A 219 15.10 6.72 1.57
CA GLU A 219 13.85 7.49 1.51
C GLU A 219 14.02 8.78 0.70
N GLY A 220 15.09 9.54 0.96
CA GLY A 220 15.38 10.80 0.27
C GLY A 220 15.65 10.62 -1.22
N CYS A 221 16.34 9.55 -1.60
CA CYS A 221 16.60 9.25 -3.02
C CYS A 221 15.40 8.61 -3.74
N PHE A 222 14.47 7.99 -3.00
CA PHE A 222 13.41 7.17 -3.58
C PHE A 222 12.59 7.95 -4.61
N ILE A 223 12.04 9.10 -4.22
CA ILE A 223 11.11 9.91 -5.03
C ILE A 223 11.72 10.35 -6.37
N PHE A 224 13.03 10.59 -6.41
CA PHE A 224 13.73 11.03 -7.62
C PHE A 224 14.14 9.85 -8.50
N LEU A 225 14.55 8.74 -7.89
CA LEU A 225 15.21 7.67 -8.61
C LEU A 225 14.26 6.53 -9.02
N PHE A 226 13.10 6.33 -8.38
CA PHE A 226 12.21 5.18 -8.70
C PHE A 226 11.61 5.24 -10.12
N TRP A 227 11.60 6.41 -10.76
CA TRP A 227 11.16 6.60 -12.14
C TRP A 227 12.04 5.83 -13.15
N PHE A 228 13.32 5.63 -12.83
CA PHE A 228 14.25 4.92 -13.70
C PHE A 228 14.05 3.41 -13.63
N LYS A 229 13.91 2.75 -14.79
CA LYS A 229 13.61 1.30 -14.83
C LYS A 229 14.62 0.44 -14.08
N LYS A 230 15.91 0.81 -14.10
CA LYS A 230 17.01 0.03 -13.50
C LYS A 230 17.00 0.05 -11.97
N THR A 231 16.47 1.11 -11.35
CA THR A 231 16.48 1.30 -9.89
C THR A 231 15.29 0.63 -9.19
N ARG A 232 14.22 0.31 -9.92
CA ARG A 232 12.96 -0.23 -9.35
C ARG A 232 13.12 -1.55 -8.60
N ILE A 233 13.90 -2.48 -9.12
CA ILE A 233 14.14 -3.76 -8.44
C ILE A 233 14.99 -3.55 -7.17
N PRO A 234 16.12 -2.82 -7.21
CA PRO A 234 16.82 -2.43 -5.98
C PRO A 234 15.91 -1.79 -4.94
N PHE A 235 15.09 -0.80 -5.33
CA PHE A 235 14.15 -0.14 -4.44
C PHE A 235 13.08 -1.08 -3.88
N PHE A 236 12.54 -1.98 -4.72
CA PHE A 236 11.63 -3.01 -4.29
C PHE A 236 12.27 -3.92 -3.23
N THR A 237 13.47 -4.43 -3.49
CA THR A 237 14.16 -5.36 -2.59
C THR A 237 14.50 -4.72 -1.26
N ILE A 238 15.12 -3.53 -1.27
CA ILE A 238 15.51 -2.82 -0.05
C ILE A 238 14.26 -2.34 0.72
N GLY A 239 13.26 -1.81 0.00
CA GLY A 239 12.01 -1.37 0.59
C GLY A 239 11.27 -2.51 1.28
N VAL A 240 11.09 -3.65 0.60
CA VAL A 240 10.48 -4.84 1.20
C VAL A 240 11.30 -5.35 2.38
N PHE A 241 12.64 -5.36 2.30
CA PHE A 241 13.50 -5.73 3.41
C PHE A 241 13.24 -4.89 4.66
N PHE A 242 13.19 -3.55 4.53
CA PHE A 242 12.89 -2.68 5.67
C PHE A 242 11.51 -2.92 6.26
N HIS A 243 10.48 -3.12 5.42
CA HIS A 243 9.12 -3.33 5.90
C HIS A 243 8.94 -4.72 6.51
N LEU A 244 9.64 -5.74 6.03
CA LEU A 244 9.72 -7.03 6.71
C LEU A 244 10.41 -6.90 8.07
N GLY A 245 11.47 -6.07 8.16
CA GLY A 245 12.07 -5.70 9.44
C GLY A 245 11.05 -5.10 10.40
N ILE A 246 10.23 -4.16 9.92
CA ILE A 246 9.14 -3.57 10.72
C ILE A 246 8.12 -4.63 11.15
N LEU A 247 7.71 -5.51 10.24
CA LEU A 247 6.75 -6.58 10.51
C LEU A 247 7.23 -7.53 11.61
N ILE A 248 8.53 -7.80 11.67
CA ILE A 248 9.15 -8.66 12.68
C ILE A 248 9.38 -7.90 13.99
N ALA A 249 9.75 -6.62 13.94
CA ALA A 249 10.16 -5.87 15.12
C ALA A 249 8.98 -5.22 15.87
N TYR A 250 7.95 -4.72 15.18
CA TYR A 250 6.98 -3.78 15.76
C TYR A 250 5.51 -4.25 15.62
N PRO A 251 4.62 -3.88 16.56
CA PRO A 251 3.19 -4.23 16.58
C PRO A 251 2.33 -3.43 15.58
N ILE A 252 2.87 -3.19 14.39
CA ILE A 252 2.21 -2.48 13.27
C ILE A 252 2.30 -3.30 11.98
N PRO A 253 1.79 -4.55 11.96
CA PRO A 253 1.99 -5.46 10.83
C PRO A 253 1.36 -4.93 9.53
N TYR A 254 0.19 -4.31 9.61
CA TYR A 254 -0.53 -3.81 8.44
C TYR A 254 0.07 -2.53 7.87
N PHE A 255 0.78 -1.73 8.68
CA PHE A 255 1.66 -0.68 8.15
C PHE A 255 2.67 -1.31 7.20
N ALA A 256 3.46 -2.28 7.69
CA ALA A 256 4.49 -2.94 6.91
C ALA A 256 3.94 -3.60 5.64
N LEU A 257 2.85 -4.36 5.77
CA LEU A 257 2.23 -5.05 4.65
C LEU A 257 1.65 -4.09 3.61
N THR A 258 1.12 -2.94 4.02
CA THR A 258 0.59 -1.92 3.09
C THR A 258 1.67 -1.40 2.15
N TYR A 259 2.82 -1.00 2.71
CA TYR A 259 3.95 -0.56 1.89
C TYR A 259 4.48 -1.69 1.00
N ILE A 260 4.61 -2.92 1.52
CA ILE A 260 4.98 -4.10 0.71
C ILE A 260 4.00 -4.26 -0.46
N GLY A 261 2.70 -4.09 -0.22
CA GLY A 261 1.67 -4.14 -1.24
C GLY A 261 1.87 -3.10 -2.33
N ILE A 262 2.18 -1.85 -1.96
CA ILE A 262 2.49 -0.79 -2.93
C ILE A 262 3.79 -1.09 -3.68
N TYR A 263 4.81 -1.61 -3.00
CA TYR A 263 6.08 -2.04 -3.60
C TYR A 263 5.89 -3.12 -4.68
N LEU A 264 4.88 -3.99 -4.60
CA LEU A 264 4.57 -4.97 -5.66
C LEU A 264 4.37 -4.32 -7.05
N LEU A 265 3.96 -3.05 -7.09
CA LEU A 265 3.81 -2.31 -8.35
C LEU A 265 5.14 -1.97 -9.03
N LEU A 266 6.26 -1.98 -8.30
CA LEU A 266 7.61 -1.83 -8.88
C LEU A 266 8.08 -3.07 -9.64
N ILE A 267 7.48 -4.24 -9.38
CA ILE A 267 7.85 -5.48 -10.05
C ILE A 267 7.49 -5.40 -11.54
N PRO A 268 8.43 -5.73 -12.46
CA PRO A 268 8.18 -5.73 -13.89
C PRO A 268 6.99 -6.60 -14.29
N VAL A 269 6.11 -6.05 -15.12
CA VAL A 269 4.92 -6.76 -15.63
C VAL A 269 5.26 -8.11 -16.29
N SER A 270 6.44 -8.25 -16.89
CA SER A 270 6.92 -9.52 -17.46
C SER A 270 7.00 -10.65 -16.42
N PHE A 271 7.38 -10.34 -15.18
CA PHE A 271 7.45 -11.31 -14.08
C PHE A 271 6.08 -11.91 -13.79
N TRP A 272 5.07 -11.05 -13.60
CA TRP A 272 3.69 -11.47 -13.37
C TRP A 272 3.11 -12.29 -14.53
N LYS A 273 3.42 -11.90 -15.77
CA LYS A 273 3.01 -12.67 -16.96
C LYS A 273 3.65 -14.06 -17.00
N ASN A 274 4.91 -14.19 -16.61
CA ASN A 274 5.60 -15.47 -16.57
C ASN A 274 4.99 -16.39 -15.52
N ILE A 275 4.66 -15.87 -14.33
CA ILE A 275 3.93 -16.62 -13.30
C ILE A 275 2.57 -17.08 -13.83
N ALA A 276 1.78 -16.16 -14.41
CA ALA A 276 0.46 -16.50 -14.95
C ALA A 276 0.52 -17.54 -16.07
N LYS A 277 1.56 -17.51 -16.93
CA LYS A 277 1.80 -18.54 -17.95
C LYS A 277 2.10 -19.89 -17.32
N LYS A 278 2.99 -19.96 -16.33
CA LYS A 278 3.33 -21.22 -15.63
C LYS A 278 2.11 -21.85 -14.96
N ILE A 279 1.24 -21.05 -14.36
CA ILE A 279 -0.01 -21.54 -13.75
C ILE A 279 -0.96 -22.11 -14.82
N LYS A 280 -1.05 -21.48 -16.00
CA LYS A 280 -1.90 -21.95 -17.09
C LYS A 280 -1.37 -23.17 -17.84
N LEU A 281 -0.05 -23.34 -17.92
CA LEU A 281 0.59 -24.51 -18.52
C LEU A 281 0.52 -25.76 -17.62
N LYS A 282 0.10 -25.60 -16.35
CA LYS A 282 -0.16 -26.71 -15.42
C LYS A 282 -1.63 -27.16 -15.41
N LYS A 283 -2.44 -26.69 -16.37
CA LYS A 283 -3.79 -27.21 -16.67
C LYS A 283 -3.76 -27.90 -18.01
#